data_AF-A0A2X2URH8-F1
#
_entry.id   AF-A0A2X2URH8-F1
#
_cell.length_a   1.000
_cell.length_b   1.000
_cell.length_c   1.000
_cell.angle_alpha   90.00
_cell.angle_beta   90.00
_cell.angle_gamma   90.00
#
_symmetry.space_group_name_H-M   'P 1'
#
loop_
_entity.id
_entity.type
_entity.pdbx_description
1 polymer ?
#
loop_
_entity_poly.entity_id
_entity_poly.type
_entity_poly.pdbx_seq_one_letter_code
_entity_poly.pdbx_strand_id
1 'polypeptide(L)'
;MLPVELGELLGFLGKTSDVRVAQYETEARTPKADLIKKMAQIFDISPRAINVPDIDSYLGLMHTLFALEDMYGIKIGEIDGELSLRLDREHKNYQHLFTSFLAWQQMAAKLESGEISQE
;
A
#
# COMPACT_ATOMS: atom_id res chain seq x y z
N MET A 1 -10.03 -17.54 0.64
CA MET A 1 -9.32 -18.47 -0.26
C MET A 1 -8.23 -19.13 0.56
N LEU A 2 -8.15 -20.46 0.57
CA LEU A 2 -7.11 -21.18 1.31
C LEU A 2 -5.77 -21.12 0.54
N PRO A 3 -4.59 -21.16 1.21
CA PRO A 3 -3.29 -21.09 0.54
C PRO A 3 -3.08 -22.17 -0.54
N VAL A 4 -3.66 -23.36 -0.33
CA VAL A 4 -3.66 -24.46 -1.31
C VAL A 4 -4.43 -24.07 -2.58
N GLU A 5 -5.64 -23.50 -2.43
CA GLU A 5 -6.49 -23.08 -3.55
C GLU A 5 -5.85 -21.95 -4.37
N LEU A 6 -5.26 -20.97 -3.68
CA LEU A 6 -4.51 -19.89 -4.33
C LEU A 6 -3.30 -20.45 -5.09
N GLY A 7 -2.57 -21.40 -4.48
CA GLY A 7 -1.42 -22.03 -5.12
C GLY A 7 -1.80 -22.78 -6.41
N GLU A 8 -2.93 -23.48 -6.41
CA GLU A 8 -3.46 -24.15 -7.61
C GLU A 8 -3.86 -23.16 -8.71
N LEU A 9 -4.56 -22.07 -8.36
CA LEU A 9 -4.91 -21.00 -9.31
C LEU A 9 -3.67 -20.32 -9.91
N LEU A 10 -2.58 -20.24 -9.16
CA LEU A 10 -1.30 -19.71 -9.62
C LEU A 10 -0.49 -20.72 -10.47
N GLY A 11 -0.99 -21.96 -10.62
CA GLY A 11 -0.36 -23.02 -11.40
C GLY A 11 0.76 -23.75 -10.66
N PHE A 12 0.77 -23.71 -9.32
CA PHE A 12 1.69 -24.52 -8.52
C PHE A 12 1.15 -25.95 -8.41
N LEU A 13 1.84 -26.90 -9.05
CA LEU A 13 1.47 -28.31 -9.04
C LEU A 13 2.19 -29.05 -7.90
N GLY A 14 1.41 -29.76 -7.07
CA GLY A 14 1.93 -30.70 -6.07
C GLY A 14 1.84 -30.22 -4.62
N LYS A 15 2.33 -31.05 -3.68
CA LYS A 15 2.24 -30.90 -2.21
C LYS A 15 3.03 -29.71 -1.60
N THR A 16 3.46 -28.76 -2.42
CA THR A 16 4.24 -27.58 -2.01
C THR A 16 3.60 -26.27 -2.48
N SER A 17 2.38 -26.34 -3.04
CA SER A 17 1.62 -25.17 -3.47
C SER A 17 1.32 -24.22 -2.31
N ASP A 18 0.95 -24.77 -1.17
CA ASP A 18 0.74 -24.10 0.12
C ASP A 18 2.01 -23.46 0.65
N VAL A 19 3.15 -24.17 0.63
CA VAL A 19 4.43 -23.66 1.13
C VAL A 19 4.89 -22.43 0.35
N ARG A 20 4.71 -22.41 -0.97
CA ARG A 20 5.10 -21.26 -1.80
C ARG A 20 4.20 -20.06 -1.57
N VAL A 21 2.90 -20.28 -1.36
CA VAL A 21 1.96 -19.20 -1.02
C VAL A 21 2.28 -18.65 0.37
N ALA A 22 2.51 -19.52 1.36
CA ALA A 22 2.90 -19.12 2.70
C ALA A 22 4.23 -18.32 2.73
N GLN A 23 5.18 -18.61 1.83
CA GLN A 23 6.40 -17.83 1.68
C GLN A 23 6.15 -16.41 1.15
N TYR A 24 5.10 -16.19 0.35
CA TYR A 24 4.70 -14.85 -0.08
C TYR A 24 3.94 -14.11 1.02
N GLU A 25 3.07 -14.80 1.75
CA GLU A 25 2.32 -14.23 2.89
C GLU A 25 3.21 -13.81 4.06
N THR A 26 4.35 -14.50 4.24
CA THR A 26 5.33 -14.20 5.29
C THR A 26 6.50 -13.35 4.81
N GLU A 27 6.43 -12.81 3.59
CA GLU A 27 7.48 -11.96 2.97
C GLU A 27 8.87 -12.63 2.84
N ALA A 28 8.98 -13.91 3.16
CA ALA A 28 10.21 -14.70 2.98
C ALA A 28 10.65 -14.79 1.51
N ARG A 29 9.76 -14.42 0.57
CA ARG A 29 10.04 -14.34 -0.86
C ARG A 29 9.21 -13.25 -1.52
N THR A 30 9.81 -12.46 -2.41
CA THR A 30 9.07 -11.54 -3.27
C THR A 30 8.57 -12.25 -4.54
N PRO A 31 7.27 -12.17 -4.89
CA PRO A 31 6.76 -12.76 -6.12
C PRO A 31 7.31 -12.02 -7.37
N LYS A 32 7.53 -12.75 -8.47
CA LYS A 32 7.96 -12.13 -9.74
C LYS A 32 6.82 -11.35 -10.40
N ALA A 33 7.15 -10.38 -11.25
CA ALA A 33 6.17 -9.51 -11.93
C ALA A 33 5.00 -10.26 -12.62
N ASP A 34 5.27 -11.38 -13.30
CA ASP A 34 4.22 -12.15 -13.96
C ASP A 34 3.30 -12.87 -12.96
N LEU A 35 3.84 -13.27 -11.80
CA LEU A 35 3.06 -13.87 -10.74
C LEU A 35 2.18 -12.82 -10.06
N ILE A 36 2.73 -11.62 -9.84
CA ILE A 36 1.97 -10.47 -9.31
C ILE A 36 0.80 -10.12 -10.22
N LYS A 37 1.00 -10.11 -11.55
CA LYS A 37 -0.10 -9.89 -12.51
C LYS A 37 -1.20 -10.94 -12.39
N LYS A 38 -0.85 -12.21 -12.22
CA LYS A 38 -1.83 -13.29 -12.03
C LYS A 38 -2.58 -13.16 -10.72
N MET A 39 -1.88 -12.88 -9.62
CA MET A 39 -2.50 -12.66 -8.31
C MET A 39 -3.46 -11.45 -8.36
N ALA A 40 -3.05 -10.37 -9.01
CA ALA A 40 -3.87 -9.17 -9.20
C ALA A 40 -5.15 -9.45 -10.00
N GLN A 41 -5.06 -10.28 -11.04
CA GLN A 41 -6.23 -10.74 -11.81
C GLN A 41 -7.16 -11.62 -10.97
N ILE A 42 -6.62 -12.51 -10.14
CA ILE A 42 -7.41 -13.39 -9.26
C ILE A 42 -8.19 -12.58 -8.21
N PHE A 43 -7.56 -11.53 -7.67
CA PHE A 43 -8.16 -10.69 -6.63
C PHE A 43 -8.95 -9.49 -7.18
N ASP A 44 -8.97 -9.30 -8.50
CA ASP A 44 -9.57 -8.13 -9.17
C ASP A 44 -9.06 -6.78 -8.62
N ILE A 45 -7.74 -6.70 -8.40
CA ILE A 45 -7.05 -5.51 -7.90
C ILE A 45 -5.95 -5.07 -8.86
N SER A 46 -5.45 -3.85 -8.69
CA SER A 46 -4.26 -3.39 -9.40
C SER A 46 -3.02 -4.20 -8.97
N PRO A 47 -2.12 -4.61 -9.89
CA PRO A 47 -0.83 -5.21 -9.55
C PRO A 47 0.02 -4.36 -8.58
N ARG A 48 -0.21 -3.04 -8.56
CA ARG A 48 0.42 -2.12 -7.60
C ARG A 48 0.01 -2.36 -6.15
N ALA A 49 -1.16 -2.95 -5.91
CA ALA A 49 -1.64 -3.28 -4.56
C ALA A 49 -0.88 -4.46 -3.92
N ILE A 50 -0.14 -5.23 -4.72
CA ILE A 50 0.63 -6.40 -4.28
C ILE A 50 2.12 -6.04 -4.09
N ASN A 51 2.63 -5.10 -4.90
CA ASN A 51 3.97 -4.55 -4.78
C ASN A 51 3.92 -3.23 -4.00
N VAL A 52 3.61 -3.31 -2.72
CA VAL A 52 3.92 -2.20 -1.81
C VAL A 52 5.45 -2.06 -1.78
N PRO A 53 6.02 -0.84 -1.85
CA PRO A 53 7.45 -0.67 -1.62
C PRO A 53 7.81 -1.29 -0.27
N ASP A 54 8.99 -1.91 -0.14
CA ASP A 54 9.53 -2.37 1.16
C ASP A 54 9.66 -1.14 2.08
N ILE A 55 8.61 -0.91 2.86
CA ILE A 55 8.49 0.13 3.89
C ILE A 55 8.57 -0.47 5.30
N ASP A 56 8.72 -1.80 5.38
CA ASP A 56 8.76 -2.55 6.64
C ASP A 56 10.06 -2.29 7.40
N SER A 57 11.12 -1.91 6.67
CA SER A 57 12.34 -1.39 7.28
C SER A 57 12.29 0.13 7.47
N TYR A 58 12.90 0.63 8.55
CA TYR A 58 13.05 2.07 8.79
C TYR A 58 13.72 2.79 7.60
N LEU A 59 14.70 2.15 6.95
CA LEU A 59 15.37 2.69 5.77
C LEU A 59 14.40 2.79 4.58
N GLY A 60 13.57 1.77 4.36
CA GLY A 60 12.54 1.74 3.34
C GLY A 60 11.47 2.82 3.53
N LEU A 61 11.04 3.02 4.78
CA LEU A 61 10.16 4.12 5.16
C LEU A 61 10.77 5.49 4.80
N MET A 62 12.03 5.73 5.20
CA MET A 62 12.70 7.02 4.94
C MET A 62 12.88 7.29 3.44
N HIS A 63 13.29 6.29 2.65
CA HIS A 63 13.40 6.44 1.19
C HIS A 63 12.04 6.70 0.53
N THR A 64 10.98 6.09 1.06
CA THR A 64 9.62 6.35 0.57
C THR A 64 9.21 7.79 0.84
N LEU A 65 9.48 8.31 2.05
CA LEU A 65 9.21 9.72 2.37
C LEU A 65 9.97 10.69 1.47
N PHE A 66 11.24 10.42 1.15
CA PHE A 66 11.99 11.23 0.19
C PHE A 66 11.40 11.19 -1.22
N ALA A 67 11.00 10.01 -1.70
CA ALA A 67 10.34 9.88 -2.98
C ALA A 67 8.99 10.63 -3.02
N LEU A 68 8.24 10.64 -1.90
CA LEU A 68 7.00 11.41 -1.79
C LEU A 68 7.24 12.92 -1.82
N GLU A 69 8.31 13.40 -1.19
CA GLU A 69 8.73 14.80 -1.27
C GLU A 69 9.07 15.17 -2.72
N ASP A 70 9.94 14.40 -3.37
CA ASP A 70 10.42 14.69 -4.73
C ASP A 70 9.34 14.61 -5.80
N MET A 71 8.47 13.58 -5.73
CA MET A 71 7.50 13.31 -6.79
C MET A 71 6.18 14.06 -6.61
N TYR A 72 5.78 14.28 -5.36
CA TYR A 72 4.44 14.73 -5.01
C TYR A 72 4.43 16.02 -4.20
N GLY A 73 5.59 16.51 -3.73
CA GLY A 73 5.69 17.72 -2.92
C GLY A 73 5.16 17.52 -1.50
N ILE A 74 5.16 16.28 -0.99
CA ILE A 74 4.79 16.01 0.40
C ILE A 74 5.99 16.34 1.29
N LYS A 75 5.87 17.37 2.11
CA LYS A 75 6.96 17.88 2.94
C LYS A 75 6.72 17.57 4.39
N ILE A 76 7.79 17.44 5.16
CA ILE A 76 7.72 17.48 6.62
C ILE A 76 7.74 18.96 7.05
N GLY A 77 6.88 19.32 8.00
CA GLY A 77 6.84 20.63 8.62
C GLY A 77 6.37 20.55 10.06
N GLU A 78 6.21 21.70 10.69
CA GLU A 78 5.69 21.82 12.04
C GLU A 78 4.35 22.55 11.99
N ILE A 79 3.36 22.02 12.71
CA ILE A 79 2.05 22.63 12.94
C ILE A 79 1.77 22.49 14.43
N ASP A 80 1.51 23.60 15.11
CA ASP A 80 1.19 23.63 16.55
C ASP A 80 2.20 22.89 17.46
N GLY A 81 3.49 22.90 17.08
CA GLY A 81 4.57 22.22 17.81
C GLY A 81 4.71 20.72 17.50
N GLU A 82 3.89 20.18 16.59
CA GLU A 82 3.93 18.78 16.18
C GLU A 82 4.51 18.62 14.77
N LEU A 83 5.39 17.63 14.63
CA LEU A 83 5.96 17.27 13.34
C LEU A 83 4.86 16.62 12.47
N SER A 84 4.57 17.24 11.33
CA SER A 84 3.45 16.87 10.47
C SER A 84 3.87 16.76 9.00
N LEU A 85 3.24 15.83 8.28
CA LEU A 85 3.31 15.79 6.81
C LEU A 85 2.33 16.80 6.23
N ARG A 86 2.80 17.62 5.28
CA ARG A 86 1.99 18.68 4.66
C ARG A 86 2.11 18.68 3.14
N LEU A 87 1.03 19.05 2.49
CA LEU A 87 0.98 19.23 1.04
C LEU A 87 1.56 20.60 0.68
N ASP A 88 2.49 20.62 -0.28
CA ASP A 88 3.02 21.86 -0.84
C ASP A 88 2.00 22.49 -1.81
N ARG A 89 1.49 23.68 -1.46
CA ARG A 89 0.49 24.43 -2.24
C ARG A 89 1.02 24.89 -3.60
N GLU A 90 2.32 25.05 -3.73
CA GLU A 90 2.98 25.50 -4.96
C GLU A 90 3.32 24.31 -5.89
N HIS A 91 3.17 23.07 -5.41
CA HIS A 91 3.51 21.90 -6.20
C HIS A 91 2.43 21.57 -7.24
N LYS A 92 2.84 21.18 -8.45
CA LYS A 92 1.93 20.88 -9.58
C LYS A 92 0.86 19.82 -9.27
N ASN A 93 1.15 18.90 -8.35
CA ASN A 93 0.23 17.82 -7.97
C ASN A 93 -0.67 18.17 -6.78
N TYR A 94 -0.59 19.41 -6.24
CA TYR A 94 -1.29 19.82 -5.03
C TYR A 94 -2.79 19.53 -5.10
N GLN A 95 -3.48 19.99 -6.17
CA GLN A 95 -4.94 19.86 -6.27
C GLN A 95 -5.39 18.40 -6.26
N HIS A 96 -4.69 17.53 -6.98
CA HIS A 96 -5.00 16.10 -7.01
C HIS A 96 -4.83 15.44 -5.64
N LEU A 97 -3.71 15.72 -4.95
CA LEU A 97 -3.45 15.17 -3.62
C LEU A 97 -4.42 15.73 -2.58
N PHE A 98 -4.72 17.03 -2.65
CA PHE A 98 -5.62 17.69 -1.72
C PHE A 98 -7.01 17.06 -1.74
N THR A 99 -7.59 16.81 -2.93
CA THR A 99 -8.89 16.14 -3.02
C THR A 99 -8.89 14.76 -2.38
N SER A 100 -7.89 13.93 -2.68
CA SER A 100 -7.79 12.58 -2.10
C SER A 100 -7.56 12.61 -0.58
N PHE A 101 -6.68 13.48 -0.10
CA PHE A 101 -6.36 13.61 1.33
C PHE A 101 -7.54 14.17 2.13
N LEU A 102 -8.27 15.13 1.56
CA LEU A 102 -9.48 15.66 2.18
C LEU A 102 -10.56 14.59 2.29
N ALA A 103 -10.78 13.81 1.23
CA ALA A 103 -11.74 12.71 1.26
C ALA A 103 -11.36 11.66 2.31
N TRP A 104 -10.07 11.32 2.41
CA TRP A 104 -9.57 10.42 3.44
C TRP A 104 -9.76 10.98 4.85
N GLN A 105 -9.38 12.24 5.10
CA GLN A 105 -9.57 12.91 6.39
C GLN A 105 -11.05 12.90 6.82
N GLN A 106 -11.97 13.19 5.90
CA GLN A 106 -13.40 13.17 6.19
C GLN A 106 -13.88 11.76 6.57
N MET A 107 -13.36 10.72 5.92
CA MET A 107 -13.74 9.35 6.24
C MET A 107 -13.13 8.86 7.55
N ALA A 108 -11.90 9.27 7.87
CA ALA A 108 -11.29 9.04 9.17
C ALA A 108 -12.09 9.71 10.29
N ALA A 109 -12.51 10.97 10.11
CA ALA A 109 -13.33 11.67 11.09
C ALA A 109 -14.69 10.99 11.34
N LYS A 110 -15.33 10.47 10.28
CA LYS A 110 -16.58 9.70 10.40
C LYS A 110 -16.38 8.37 11.14
N LEU A 111 -15.23 7.73 10.95
CA LEU A 111 -14.89 6.52 11.68
C LEU A 111 -14.66 6.82 13.17
N GLU A 112 -13.93 7.89 13.47
CA GLU A 112 -13.69 8.35 14.85
C GLU A 112 -14.98 8.79 15.57
N SER A 113 -15.94 9.39 14.84
CA SER A 113 -17.25 9.76 15.39
C SER A 113 -18.22 8.59 15.53
N GLY A 114 -17.88 7.41 14.98
CA GLY A 114 -18.74 6.23 14.96
C GLY A 114 -19.90 6.30 13.95
N GLU A 115 -19.87 7.26 13.02
CA GLU A 115 -20.83 7.34 11.90
C GLU A 115 -20.67 6.18 10.90
N ILE A 116 -19.47 5.60 10.82
CA ILE A 116 -19.17 4.40 10.04
C ILE A 116 -18.38 3.39 10.89
N SER A 117 -18.45 2.11 10.56
CA SER A 117 -17.65 1.04 11.18
C SER A 117 -16.42 0.71 10.32
N GLN A 118 -15.33 0.24 10.96
CA GLN A 118 -14.31 -0.54 10.25
C GLN A 118 -14.98 -1.84 9.79
N GLU A 119 -15.06 -2.05 8.47
CA GLU A 119 -15.42 -3.35 7.89
C GLU A 119 -14.32 -4.40 8.09
#